data_AF-I7B5T0-F1
#
_entry.id   AF-I7B5T0-F1
#
_cell.length_a   1.000
_cell.length_b   1.000
_cell.length_c   1.000
_cell.angle_alpha   90.00
_cell.angle_beta   90.00
_cell.angle_gamma   90.00
#
_symmetry.space_group_name_H-M   'P 1'
#
loop_
_entity.id
_entity.type
_entity.pdbx_description
1 polymer ?
#
loop_
_entity_poly.entity_id
_entity_poly.type
_entity_poly.pdbx_seq_one_letter_code
_entity_poly.pdbx_strand_id
1 'polypeptide(L)'
;MVLENRNLMQVTDGTGCKWVLSTSIIGDGDTLSFGTTPAMPCPASGFGEGSFDKISWKAVGTYRGDNWTRVYAHPSGLIFNKHLEPAVKDKAVSYLTPQADQAAFLVGEIPGRQMKVYLTFTRSSYGVLRPFGSDPYYVAVTPDESFALDATKYKEAALEIFDLIKTTSPTTTDVANLFIVKDLSAISNNIWGNDAQKITRNRIGINRQGLFFDVRDGANWAVQREQQRVREQRQRQQELARVHTRVLERYQQLQDGMSDFKGRETEALAQMAGIKVRFASPLEQQNPATSASVVPMMVHVTGKKGDFYSIDFPSNGRLVADEEYSEGWYVTQVANATPYYPLDDGRAVPTYRAYSAGEPEACKQDHCADRVSFGAVLAKEFPNAGIDFSWTPEVSQQYVNDWNNASAMVQ
;
A
#
# COMPACT_ATOMS: atom_id res chain seq x y z
N MET A 1 24.73 -16.13 -9.13
CA MET A 1 24.25 -15.95 -7.73
C MET A 1 25.34 -16.03 -6.66
N VAL A 2 25.99 -17.17 -6.37
CA VAL A 2 27.01 -17.24 -5.28
C VAL A 2 28.20 -16.33 -5.56
N LEU A 3 28.73 -16.35 -6.77
CA LEU A 3 29.86 -15.49 -7.20
C LEU A 3 29.46 -14.02 -7.44
N GLU A 4 28.16 -13.71 -7.50
CA GLU A 4 27.65 -12.33 -7.57
C GLU A 4 27.49 -11.70 -6.17
N ASN A 5 27.63 -12.50 -5.11
CA ASN A 5 27.51 -12.02 -3.74
C ASN A 5 28.75 -11.19 -3.37
N ARG A 6 28.52 -9.93 -2.97
CA ARG A 6 29.58 -8.95 -2.67
C ARG A 6 30.46 -9.31 -1.47
N ASN A 7 30.01 -10.23 -0.63
CA ASN A 7 30.76 -10.71 0.54
C ASN A 7 31.57 -11.98 0.22
N LEU A 8 31.47 -12.51 -0.99
CA LEU A 8 32.20 -13.70 -1.43
C LEU A 8 33.14 -13.35 -2.57
N MET A 9 34.29 -14.03 -2.60
CA MET A 9 35.25 -13.95 -3.69
C MET A 9 35.71 -15.34 -4.10
N GLN A 10 36.03 -15.46 -5.38
CA GLN A 10 36.69 -16.64 -5.91
C GLN A 10 38.20 -16.52 -5.71
N VAL A 11 38.83 -17.58 -5.22
CA VAL A 11 40.28 -17.67 -5.07
C VAL A 11 40.77 -18.94 -5.74
N THR A 12 41.95 -18.90 -6.34
CA THR A 12 42.57 -20.06 -6.99
C THR A 12 43.72 -20.54 -6.11
N ASP A 13 43.75 -21.84 -5.80
CA ASP A 13 44.86 -22.44 -5.06
C ASP A 13 46.08 -22.71 -5.96
N GLY A 14 47.20 -23.09 -5.35
CA GLY A 14 48.44 -23.40 -6.06
C GLY A 14 48.37 -24.58 -7.04
N THR A 15 47.28 -25.36 -7.03
CA THR A 15 47.03 -26.46 -7.97
C THR A 15 46.10 -26.06 -9.11
N GLY A 16 45.61 -24.82 -9.12
CA GLY A 16 44.68 -24.28 -10.11
C GLY A 16 43.21 -24.48 -9.77
N CYS A 17 42.88 -25.00 -8.58
CA CYS A 17 41.49 -25.22 -8.19
C CYS A 17 40.85 -23.98 -7.56
N LYS A 18 39.59 -23.70 -7.92
CA LYS A 18 38.86 -22.53 -7.42
C LYS A 18 38.10 -22.84 -6.14
N TRP A 19 38.14 -21.90 -5.22
CA TRP A 19 37.44 -21.93 -3.94
C TRP A 19 36.70 -20.62 -3.73
N VAL A 20 35.62 -20.65 -2.95
CA VAL A 20 34.85 -19.45 -2.59
C VAL A 20 35.09 -19.14 -1.12
N LEU A 21 35.61 -17.94 -0.84
CA LEU A 21 35.90 -17.45 0.51
C LEU A 21 35.25 -16.07 0.74
N SER A 22 35.21 -15.63 1.99
CA SER A 22 34.72 -14.28 2.31
C SER A 22 35.71 -13.21 1.86
N THR A 23 35.20 -12.10 1.32
CA THR A 23 36.01 -10.92 0.95
C THR A 23 36.70 -10.27 2.15
N SER A 24 36.15 -10.42 3.35
CA SER A 24 36.73 -9.86 4.59
C SER A 24 38.04 -10.51 5.03
N ILE A 25 38.43 -11.63 4.43
CA ILE A 25 39.54 -12.47 4.89
C ILE A 25 40.84 -12.15 4.14
N ILE A 26 40.73 -11.67 2.90
CA ILE A 26 41.79 -11.64 1.90
C ILE A 26 41.88 -10.24 1.31
N GLY A 27 43.09 -9.69 1.24
CA GLY A 27 43.35 -8.44 0.53
C GLY A 27 43.66 -8.69 -0.95
N ASP A 28 43.52 -7.66 -1.77
CA ASP A 28 43.93 -7.72 -3.18
C ASP A 28 45.40 -8.12 -3.29
N GLY A 29 45.66 -9.28 -3.92
CA GLY A 29 47.01 -9.81 -4.16
C GLY A 29 47.50 -10.91 -3.21
N ASP A 30 46.73 -11.34 -2.21
CA ASP A 30 47.14 -12.47 -1.36
C ASP A 30 47.18 -13.78 -2.16
N THR A 31 48.26 -14.55 -2.00
CA THR A 31 48.35 -15.94 -2.50
C THR A 31 47.89 -16.91 -1.41
N LEU A 32 46.99 -17.84 -1.74
CA LEU A 32 46.50 -18.85 -0.80
C LEU A 32 47.08 -20.23 -1.07
N SER A 33 47.40 -20.94 0.01
CA SER A 33 47.68 -22.37 0.00
C SER A 33 46.50 -23.12 0.60
N PHE A 34 45.98 -24.11 -0.13
CA PHE A 34 44.97 -25.03 0.36
C PHE A 34 45.57 -26.42 0.62
N GLY A 35 45.09 -27.07 1.67
CA GLY A 35 45.40 -28.47 1.98
C GLY A 35 44.09 -29.20 2.23
N THR A 36 43.85 -30.29 1.48
CA THR A 36 42.66 -31.12 1.62
C THR A 36 43.03 -32.54 2.03
N THR A 37 42.13 -33.19 2.77
CA THR A 37 42.22 -34.61 3.13
C THR A 37 40.85 -35.24 2.88
N PRO A 38 40.73 -36.23 1.99
CA PRO A 38 41.76 -36.69 1.04
C PRO A 38 42.20 -35.58 0.08
N ALA A 39 43.38 -35.72 -0.52
CA ALA A 39 43.76 -34.91 -1.66
C ALA A 39 42.81 -35.27 -2.82
N MET A 40 42.00 -34.32 -3.28
CA MET A 40 41.11 -34.54 -4.43
C MET A 40 41.57 -33.69 -5.61
N PRO A 41 41.65 -34.27 -6.83
CA PRO A 41 41.94 -33.50 -8.03
C PRO A 41 40.82 -32.49 -8.27
N CYS A 42 41.15 -31.33 -8.82
CA CYS A 42 40.14 -30.34 -9.16
C CYS A 42 39.17 -30.92 -10.22
N PRO A 43 37.86 -31.02 -9.93
CA PRO A 43 36.87 -31.50 -10.88
C PRO A 43 36.83 -30.65 -12.15
N ALA A 44 36.21 -31.17 -13.21
CA ALA A 44 36.04 -30.45 -14.48
C ALA A 44 35.27 -29.12 -14.34
N SER A 45 34.49 -28.95 -13.25
CA SER A 45 33.85 -27.68 -12.89
C SER A 45 34.85 -26.57 -12.57
N GLY A 46 36.11 -26.93 -12.27
CA GLY A 46 37.17 -26.02 -11.87
C GLY A 46 37.05 -25.54 -10.42
N PHE A 47 36.08 -26.02 -9.66
CA PHE A 47 35.87 -25.69 -8.25
C PHE A 47 36.13 -26.91 -7.35
N GLY A 48 36.71 -26.68 -6.18
CA GLY A 48 36.86 -27.73 -5.17
C GLY A 48 35.50 -28.21 -4.70
N GLU A 49 35.14 -29.46 -5.01
CA GLU A 49 33.84 -30.05 -4.68
C GLU A 49 34.00 -31.46 -4.10
N GLY A 50 33.02 -31.89 -3.30
CA GLY A 50 32.99 -33.23 -2.71
C GLY A 50 33.23 -33.26 -1.20
N SER A 51 33.51 -34.45 -0.69
CA SER A 51 33.60 -34.72 0.74
C SER A 51 35.04 -34.75 1.25
N PHE A 52 35.29 -34.05 2.35
CA PHE A 52 36.62 -33.90 2.94
C PHE A 52 36.60 -34.15 4.44
N ASP A 53 37.57 -34.93 4.93
CA ASP A 53 37.88 -35.06 6.34
C ASP A 53 38.49 -33.78 6.90
N LYS A 54 39.28 -33.07 6.09
CA LYS A 54 39.85 -31.77 6.43
C LYS A 54 40.04 -30.90 5.20
N ILE A 55 39.66 -29.63 5.29
CA ILE A 55 40.08 -28.55 4.40
C ILE A 55 40.81 -27.53 5.28
N SER A 56 41.99 -27.09 4.87
CA SER A 56 42.72 -26.00 5.51
C SER A 56 43.18 -25.02 4.45
N TRP A 57 43.15 -23.73 4.78
CA TRP A 57 43.70 -22.69 3.93
C TRP A 57 44.57 -21.75 4.75
N LYS A 58 45.59 -21.18 4.10
CA LYS A 58 46.49 -20.20 4.69
C LYS A 58 46.90 -19.17 3.65
N ALA A 59 46.86 -17.88 4.02
CA ALA A 59 47.46 -16.83 3.22
C ALA A 59 48.98 -16.87 3.40
N VAL A 60 49.69 -17.14 2.29
CA VAL A 60 51.14 -17.33 2.27
C VAL A 60 51.84 -16.10 2.82
N GLY A 61 52.86 -16.28 3.66
CA GLY A 61 53.59 -15.18 4.30
C GLY A 61 52.85 -14.50 5.46
N THR A 62 51.66 -14.96 5.86
CA THR A 62 50.90 -14.42 7.00
C THR A 62 50.50 -15.48 8.03
N TYR A 63 49.97 -15.05 9.18
CA TYR A 63 49.36 -15.94 10.17
C TYR A 63 47.88 -16.22 9.88
N ARG A 64 47.28 -15.59 8.85
CA ARG A 64 45.86 -15.76 8.49
C ARG A 64 45.64 -17.13 7.85
N GLY A 65 44.69 -17.87 8.39
CA GLY A 65 44.28 -19.18 7.89
C GLY A 65 43.16 -19.77 8.73
N ASP A 66 42.50 -20.79 8.21
CA ASP A 66 41.50 -21.55 8.94
C ASP A 66 41.57 -23.03 8.54
N ASN A 67 40.96 -23.89 9.35
CA ASN A 67 40.77 -25.28 9.00
C ASN A 67 39.38 -25.76 9.42
N TRP A 68 38.79 -26.57 8.57
CA TRP A 68 37.48 -27.15 8.75
C TRP A 68 37.56 -28.66 8.59
N THR A 69 36.99 -29.38 9.55
CA THR A 69 37.02 -30.84 9.56
C THR A 69 35.65 -31.40 9.26
N ARG A 70 35.59 -32.56 8.58
CA ARG A 70 34.34 -33.25 8.21
C ARG A 70 33.38 -32.30 7.51
N VAL A 71 33.76 -31.87 6.33
CA VAL A 71 33.00 -30.93 5.51
C VAL A 71 32.67 -31.51 4.13
N TYR A 72 31.65 -30.95 3.52
CA TYR A 72 31.24 -31.18 2.15
C TYR A 72 31.28 -29.85 1.40
N ALA A 73 32.08 -29.79 0.33
CA ALA A 73 32.11 -28.65 -0.58
C ALA A 73 31.09 -28.88 -1.70
N HIS A 74 30.06 -28.04 -1.72
CA HIS A 74 28.99 -28.10 -2.72
C HIS A 74 29.48 -27.51 -4.05
N PRO A 75 28.99 -27.97 -5.23
CA PRO A 75 29.38 -27.43 -6.54
C PRO A 75 29.18 -25.92 -6.73
N SER A 76 28.38 -25.27 -5.87
CA SER A 76 28.23 -23.81 -5.84
C SER A 76 29.40 -23.06 -5.18
N GLY A 77 30.37 -23.79 -4.62
CA GLY A 77 31.48 -23.25 -3.83
C GLY A 77 31.16 -23.04 -2.35
N LEU A 78 29.92 -23.25 -1.91
CA LEU A 78 29.54 -23.20 -0.49
C LEU A 78 29.99 -24.47 0.23
N ILE A 79 30.42 -24.33 1.49
CA ILE A 79 30.93 -25.45 2.29
C ILE A 79 29.95 -25.72 3.43
N PHE A 80 29.63 -27.00 3.64
CA PHE A 80 28.70 -27.49 4.65
C PHE A 80 29.41 -28.47 5.58
N ASN A 81 28.96 -28.61 6.81
CA ASN A 81 29.34 -29.75 7.65
C ASN A 81 28.86 -31.05 6.99
N LYS A 82 29.68 -32.10 7.09
CA LYS A 82 29.46 -33.38 6.40
C LYS A 82 28.11 -34.03 6.70
N HIS A 83 27.57 -33.85 7.91
CA HIS A 83 26.25 -34.39 8.26
C HIS A 83 25.10 -33.77 7.45
N LEU A 84 25.30 -32.58 6.86
CA LEU A 84 24.32 -31.89 6.02
C LEU A 84 24.43 -32.29 4.54
N GLU A 85 25.46 -33.06 4.13
CA GLU A 85 25.64 -33.48 2.73
C GLU A 85 24.37 -34.08 2.13
N PRO A 86 23.68 -35.06 2.76
CA PRO A 86 22.48 -35.65 2.17
C PRO A 86 21.35 -34.63 1.91
N ALA A 87 21.35 -33.51 2.65
CA ALA A 87 20.32 -32.49 2.54
C ALA A 87 20.58 -31.50 1.40
N VAL A 88 21.83 -31.32 0.97
CA VAL A 88 22.24 -30.32 -0.05
C VAL A 88 22.79 -30.92 -1.33
N LYS A 89 23.25 -32.18 -1.28
CA LYS A 89 23.81 -32.87 -2.44
C LYS A 89 22.77 -32.95 -3.55
N ASP A 90 23.22 -32.70 -4.78
CA ASP A 90 22.41 -32.70 -6.01
C ASP A 90 21.29 -31.63 -6.06
N LYS A 91 21.31 -30.62 -5.16
CA LYS A 91 20.35 -29.51 -5.15
C LYS A 91 21.02 -28.20 -5.50
N ALA A 92 20.41 -27.42 -6.39
CA ALA A 92 20.90 -26.08 -6.69
C ALA A 92 20.62 -25.10 -5.53
N VAL A 93 21.53 -24.15 -5.33
CA VAL A 93 21.28 -23.02 -4.44
C VAL A 93 20.29 -22.10 -5.13
N SER A 94 19.12 -21.89 -4.53
CA SER A 94 18.06 -21.04 -5.08
C SER A 94 18.15 -19.60 -4.61
N TYR A 95 18.63 -19.40 -3.39
CA TYR A 95 18.87 -18.06 -2.83
C TYR A 95 20.02 -18.09 -1.85
N LEU A 96 20.80 -17.01 -1.84
CA LEU A 96 21.84 -16.74 -0.85
C LEU A 96 21.61 -15.32 -0.34
N THR A 97 21.52 -15.15 0.98
CA THR A 97 21.32 -13.83 1.59
C THR A 97 22.44 -12.87 1.20
N PRO A 98 22.20 -11.55 1.20
CA PRO A 98 23.26 -10.57 0.93
C PRO A 98 24.48 -10.74 1.85
N GLN A 99 24.28 -11.14 3.11
CA GLN A 99 25.34 -11.42 4.09
C GLN A 99 26.05 -12.76 3.87
N ALA A 100 25.60 -13.55 2.88
CA ALA A 100 26.08 -14.89 2.56
C ALA A 100 26.01 -15.87 3.75
N ASP A 101 25.15 -15.61 4.72
CA ASP A 101 25.06 -16.33 5.99
C ASP A 101 23.88 -17.30 6.04
N GLN A 102 22.95 -17.21 5.08
CA GLN A 102 21.87 -18.17 4.90
C GLN A 102 21.71 -18.54 3.43
N ALA A 103 21.57 -19.84 3.16
CA ALA A 103 21.42 -20.38 1.82
C ALA A 103 20.16 -21.25 1.75
N ALA A 104 19.30 -20.99 0.76
CA ALA A 104 18.08 -21.72 0.53
C ALA A 104 18.22 -22.64 -0.69
N PHE A 105 17.81 -23.89 -0.53
CA PHE A 105 17.82 -24.93 -1.56
C PHE A 105 16.39 -25.34 -1.85
N LEU A 106 15.98 -25.28 -3.12
CA LEU A 106 14.64 -25.73 -3.52
C LEU A 106 14.51 -27.23 -3.28
N VAL A 107 13.42 -27.60 -2.61
CA VAL A 107 13.04 -28.96 -2.28
C VAL A 107 11.99 -29.48 -3.26
N GLY A 108 11.05 -28.61 -3.63
CA GLY A 108 9.98 -28.91 -4.56
C GLY A 108 8.90 -27.84 -4.54
N GLU A 109 7.81 -28.11 -5.24
CA GLU A 109 6.68 -27.20 -5.36
C GLU A 109 5.38 -27.93 -4.99
N ILE A 110 4.41 -27.17 -4.47
CA ILE A 110 3.03 -27.61 -4.22
C ILE A 110 2.13 -26.76 -5.13
N PRO A 111 1.86 -27.22 -6.38
CA PRO A 111 1.20 -26.40 -7.39
C PRO A 111 -0.19 -25.93 -6.97
N GLY A 112 -0.97 -26.77 -6.28
CA GLY A 112 -2.31 -26.44 -5.79
C GLY A 112 -2.35 -25.27 -4.80
N ARG A 113 -1.21 -24.89 -4.23
CA ARG A 113 -1.05 -23.75 -3.30
C ARG A 113 -0.13 -22.65 -3.84
N GLN A 114 0.36 -22.80 -5.07
CA GLN A 114 1.39 -21.92 -5.65
C GLN A 114 2.61 -21.75 -4.73
N MET A 115 2.96 -22.82 -4.01
CA MET A 115 4.02 -22.81 -2.99
C MET A 115 5.30 -23.42 -3.53
N LYS A 116 6.44 -22.77 -3.29
CA LYS A 116 7.77 -23.36 -3.45
C LYS A 116 8.38 -23.60 -2.07
N VAL A 117 8.91 -24.80 -1.83
CA VAL A 117 9.41 -25.21 -0.51
C VAL A 117 10.93 -25.34 -0.55
N TYR A 118 11.59 -24.84 0.48
CA TYR A 118 13.03 -24.74 0.58
C TYR A 118 13.54 -25.25 1.93
N LEU A 119 14.72 -25.88 1.91
CA LEU A 119 15.55 -26.04 3.09
C LEU A 119 16.49 -24.85 3.16
N THR A 120 16.53 -24.18 4.32
CA THR A 120 17.40 -23.04 4.54
C THR A 120 18.42 -23.34 5.63
N PHE A 121 19.69 -23.15 5.30
CA PHE A 121 20.82 -23.42 6.17
C PHE A 121 21.45 -22.13 6.62
N THR A 122 21.97 -22.09 7.84
CA THR A 122 22.63 -20.92 8.40
C THR A 122 24.07 -21.20 8.78
N ARG A 123 24.88 -20.14 8.77
CA ARG A 123 26.25 -20.11 9.29
C ARG A 123 26.51 -18.82 10.03
N SER A 124 27.61 -18.78 10.77
CA SER A 124 28.08 -17.53 11.36
C SER A 124 28.57 -16.57 10.28
N SER A 125 28.13 -15.31 10.36
CA SER A 125 28.58 -14.19 9.54
C SER A 125 29.76 -13.41 10.14
N TYR A 126 30.22 -13.79 11.33
CA TYR A 126 31.30 -13.09 12.03
C TYR A 126 32.67 -13.62 11.64
N GLY A 127 33.56 -12.73 11.19
CA GLY A 127 34.94 -13.08 10.84
C GLY A 127 35.04 -13.92 9.57
N VAL A 128 35.81 -15.03 9.63
CA VAL A 128 35.92 -15.99 8.53
C VAL A 128 34.59 -16.72 8.38
N LEU A 129 33.95 -16.64 7.21
CA LEU A 129 32.72 -17.39 6.93
C LEU A 129 33.00 -18.90 7.03
N ARG A 130 32.51 -19.49 8.13
CA ARG A 130 32.63 -20.93 8.41
C ARG A 130 31.73 -21.75 7.50
N PRO A 131 31.91 -23.08 7.46
CA PRO A 131 30.93 -23.97 6.86
C PRO A 131 29.53 -23.76 7.46
N PHE A 132 28.49 -23.94 6.63
CA PHE A 132 27.12 -24.10 7.11
C PHE A 132 27.05 -25.32 8.02
N GLY A 133 26.55 -25.13 9.23
CA GLY A 133 26.67 -26.15 10.27
C GLY A 133 25.47 -26.32 11.18
N SER A 134 24.47 -25.46 11.06
CA SER A 134 23.20 -25.59 11.77
C SER A 134 22.23 -26.48 10.99
N ASP A 135 21.40 -27.22 11.72
CA ASP A 135 20.27 -27.93 11.13
C ASP A 135 19.38 -26.95 10.35
N PRO A 136 18.85 -27.36 9.18
CA PRO A 136 18.06 -26.46 8.37
C PRO A 136 16.72 -26.16 9.02
N TYR A 137 16.16 -25.03 8.63
CA TYR A 137 14.76 -24.72 8.84
C TYR A 137 14.02 -24.65 7.51
N TYR A 138 12.70 -24.68 7.57
CA TYR A 138 11.84 -24.80 6.40
C TYR A 138 11.30 -23.44 6.00
N VAL A 139 11.35 -23.15 4.69
CA VAL A 139 10.74 -21.95 4.12
C VAL A 139 9.81 -22.36 3.00
N ALA A 140 8.55 -21.92 3.04
CA ALA A 140 7.63 -22.01 1.92
C ALA A 140 7.32 -20.60 1.39
N VAL A 141 7.36 -20.44 0.07
CA VAL A 141 7.15 -19.16 -0.61
C VAL A 141 5.87 -19.23 -1.41
N THR A 142 4.93 -18.34 -1.14
CA THR A 142 3.68 -18.20 -1.90
C THR A 142 3.14 -16.77 -1.85
N PRO A 143 2.55 -16.26 -2.95
CA PRO A 143 1.83 -14.99 -2.91
C PRO A 143 0.48 -15.08 -2.16
N ASP A 144 -0.09 -16.27 -2.03
CA ASP A 144 -1.40 -16.48 -1.39
C ASP A 144 -1.26 -16.59 0.13
N GLU A 145 -1.90 -15.68 0.86
CA GLU A 145 -1.96 -15.70 2.33
C GLU A 145 -3.35 -16.06 2.88
N SER A 146 -4.34 -16.30 2.01
CA SER A 146 -5.72 -16.58 2.42
C SER A 146 -5.85 -17.85 3.27
N PHE A 147 -5.05 -18.87 2.94
CA PHE A 147 -4.98 -20.13 3.68
C PHE A 147 -4.60 -19.93 5.16
N ALA A 148 -3.86 -18.86 5.48
CA ALA A 148 -3.41 -18.57 6.84
C ALA A 148 -4.51 -17.97 7.72
N LEU A 149 -5.62 -17.51 7.13
CA LEU A 149 -6.75 -16.95 7.86
C LEU A 149 -7.67 -18.04 8.44
N ASP A 150 -7.59 -19.26 7.91
CA ASP A 150 -8.32 -20.43 8.38
C ASP A 150 -7.36 -21.45 9.02
N ALA A 151 -7.64 -21.82 10.27
CA ALA A 151 -6.79 -22.72 11.04
C ALA A 151 -6.65 -24.12 10.42
N THR A 152 -7.70 -24.63 9.78
CA THR A 152 -7.73 -25.93 9.11
C THR A 152 -6.89 -25.87 7.83
N LYS A 153 -7.09 -24.82 7.01
CA LYS A 153 -6.30 -24.62 5.79
C LYS A 153 -4.83 -24.36 6.07
N TYR A 154 -4.51 -23.67 7.17
CA TYR A 154 -3.13 -23.51 7.59
C TYR A 154 -2.50 -24.84 7.99
N LYS A 155 -3.22 -25.66 8.76
CA LYS A 155 -2.74 -27.00 9.12
C LYS A 155 -2.49 -27.87 7.90
N GLU A 156 -3.44 -27.94 6.97
CA GLU A 156 -3.29 -28.69 5.71
C GLU A 156 -2.03 -28.24 4.95
N ALA A 157 -1.83 -26.93 4.78
CA ALA A 157 -0.66 -26.39 4.09
C ALA A 157 0.66 -26.79 4.78
N ALA A 158 0.74 -26.67 6.11
CA ALA A 158 1.94 -27.03 6.86
C ALA A 158 2.27 -28.53 6.73
N LEU A 159 1.25 -29.39 6.75
CA LEU A 159 1.41 -30.83 6.56
C LEU A 159 1.90 -31.16 5.14
N GLU A 160 1.31 -30.58 4.10
CA GLU A 160 1.76 -30.78 2.71
C GLU A 160 3.22 -30.34 2.50
N ILE A 161 3.62 -29.21 3.11
CA ILE A 161 5.02 -28.75 3.11
C ILE A 161 5.92 -29.78 3.78
N PHE A 162 5.52 -30.29 4.95
CA PHE A 162 6.33 -31.25 5.69
C PHE A 162 6.41 -32.62 5.01
N ASP A 163 5.34 -33.11 4.40
CA ASP A 163 5.33 -34.37 3.66
C ASP A 163 6.24 -34.29 2.41
N LEU A 164 6.28 -33.13 1.74
CA LEU A 164 7.22 -32.88 0.66
C LEU A 164 8.67 -32.95 1.16
N ILE A 165 8.99 -32.28 2.28
CA ILE A 165 10.33 -32.30 2.88
C ILE A 165 10.71 -33.71 3.31
N LYS A 166 9.81 -34.42 3.97
CA LYS A 166 10.04 -35.80 4.43
C LYS A 166 10.34 -36.75 3.27
N THR A 167 9.64 -36.60 2.16
CA THR A 167 9.85 -37.42 0.95
C THR A 167 11.20 -37.13 0.26
N THR A 168 11.58 -35.87 0.16
CA THR A 168 12.71 -35.41 -0.66
C THR A 168 14.00 -35.21 0.13
N SER A 169 13.89 -35.05 1.46
CA SER A 169 15.00 -34.74 2.38
C SER A 169 14.76 -35.42 3.74
N PRO A 170 14.70 -36.77 3.80
CA PRO A 170 14.30 -37.50 5.01
C PRO A 170 15.26 -37.33 6.20
N THR A 171 16.49 -36.85 5.98
CA THR A 171 17.47 -36.57 7.04
C THR A 171 17.24 -35.25 7.76
N THR A 172 16.26 -34.45 7.34
CA THR A 172 15.97 -33.11 7.89
C THR A 172 14.53 -33.05 8.40
N THR A 173 14.09 -34.06 9.14
CA THR A 173 12.69 -34.17 9.60
C THR A 173 12.49 -33.81 11.07
N ASP A 174 13.54 -33.46 11.79
CA ASP A 174 13.45 -33.03 13.18
C ASP A 174 12.62 -31.74 13.32
N VAL A 175 12.17 -31.44 14.54
CA VAL A 175 11.34 -30.26 14.81
C VAL A 175 12.13 -28.97 14.59
N ALA A 176 11.91 -28.34 13.44
CA ALA A 176 12.55 -27.11 13.00
C ALA A 176 11.51 -25.99 12.84
N ASN A 177 11.99 -24.76 12.64
CA ASN A 177 11.11 -23.63 12.31
C ASN A 177 10.55 -23.82 10.89
N LEU A 178 9.27 -23.51 10.72
CA LEU A 178 8.61 -23.35 9.43
C LEU A 178 8.22 -21.88 9.27
N PHE A 179 8.76 -21.26 8.23
CA PHE A 179 8.37 -19.93 7.78
C PHE A 179 7.57 -20.06 6.48
N ILE A 180 6.40 -19.45 6.42
CA ILE A 180 5.69 -19.25 5.16
C ILE A 180 5.74 -17.75 4.85
N VAL A 181 6.24 -17.41 3.67
CA VAL A 181 6.59 -16.05 3.27
C VAL A 181 6.15 -15.77 1.84
N LYS A 182 6.09 -14.49 1.45
CA LYS A 182 5.76 -14.06 0.10
C LYS A 182 6.96 -14.10 -0.86
N ASP A 183 8.17 -13.94 -0.32
CA ASP A 183 9.41 -13.89 -1.10
C ASP A 183 10.60 -14.46 -0.30
N LEU A 184 11.58 -15.07 -0.99
CA LEU A 184 12.81 -15.60 -0.37
C LEU A 184 13.66 -14.52 0.28
N SER A 185 13.55 -13.25 -0.12
CA SER A 185 14.22 -12.13 0.52
C SER A 185 13.82 -11.97 1.99
N ALA A 186 12.70 -12.56 2.43
CA ALA A 186 12.32 -12.59 3.84
C ALA A 186 13.32 -13.35 4.73
N ILE A 187 14.15 -14.23 4.14
CA ILE A 187 15.21 -15.01 4.82
C ILE A 187 16.32 -14.11 5.36
N SER A 188 16.68 -13.03 4.65
CA SER A 188 17.83 -12.17 5.01
C SER A 188 17.58 -11.27 6.21
N ASN A 189 16.37 -11.30 6.76
CA ASN A 189 16.04 -10.54 7.92
C ASN A 189 16.31 -11.38 9.16
N ASN A 190 17.13 -10.85 10.07
CA ASN A 190 16.98 -11.16 11.50
C ASN A 190 15.47 -11.26 11.80
N ILE A 191 15.08 -12.19 12.66
CA ILE A 191 13.70 -12.63 12.99
C ILE A 191 12.69 -11.46 13.27
N TRP A 192 13.18 -10.22 13.29
CA TRP A 192 12.56 -8.91 13.49
C TRP A 192 12.45 -7.99 12.24
N GLY A 193 12.77 -8.45 11.02
CA GLY A 193 12.70 -7.58 9.81
C GLY A 193 11.28 -7.45 9.21
N ASN A 194 11.18 -7.05 7.94
CA ASN A 194 9.94 -6.63 7.27
C ASN A 194 8.80 -7.66 7.35
N ASP A 195 7.79 -7.38 8.18
CA ASP A 195 6.61 -8.23 8.41
C ASP A 195 5.70 -8.32 7.18
N ALA A 196 5.80 -7.40 6.21
CA ALA A 196 4.97 -7.42 4.99
C ALA A 196 5.22 -8.67 4.13
N GLN A 197 6.43 -9.24 4.20
CA GLN A 197 6.80 -10.45 3.46
C GLN A 197 6.52 -11.74 4.23
N LYS A 198 6.13 -11.66 5.50
CA LYS A 198 5.88 -12.82 6.35
C LYS A 198 4.39 -13.17 6.35
N ILE A 199 4.07 -14.45 6.24
CA ILE A 199 2.70 -14.97 6.33
C ILE A 199 2.53 -15.66 7.69
N THR A 200 3.30 -16.72 7.95
CA THR A 200 3.32 -17.42 9.24
C THR A 200 4.73 -17.84 9.65
N ARG A 201 4.93 -18.00 10.97
CA ARG A 201 6.10 -18.65 11.57
C ARG A 201 5.61 -19.62 12.63
N ASN A 202 6.01 -20.88 12.50
CA ASN A 202 5.69 -21.93 13.45
C ASN A 202 6.86 -22.92 13.52
N ARG A 203 6.65 -24.08 14.13
CA ARG A 203 7.57 -25.20 14.14
C ARG A 203 6.83 -26.46 13.69
N ILE A 204 7.50 -27.26 12.89
CA ILE A 204 6.99 -28.54 12.41
C ILE A 204 8.10 -29.56 12.38
N GLY A 205 7.78 -30.83 12.63
CA GLY A 205 8.73 -31.93 12.49
C GLY A 205 8.36 -33.14 13.31
N ILE A 206 9.16 -34.19 13.23
CA ILE A 206 8.99 -35.42 13.99
C ILE A 206 9.78 -35.29 15.29
N ASN A 207 9.14 -35.62 16.41
CA ASN A 207 9.78 -35.81 17.70
C ASN A 207 9.47 -37.23 18.24
N ARG A 208 9.88 -37.53 19.48
CA ARG A 208 9.65 -38.84 20.12
C ARG A 208 8.17 -39.23 20.24
N GLN A 209 7.24 -38.28 20.17
CA GLN A 209 5.79 -38.48 20.29
C GLN A 209 5.07 -38.49 18.92
N GLY A 210 5.80 -38.32 17.81
CA GLY A 210 5.26 -38.23 16.46
C GLY A 210 5.40 -36.84 15.86
N LEU A 211 4.46 -36.46 14.98
CA LEU A 211 4.48 -35.17 14.32
C LEU A 211 4.11 -34.04 15.29
N PHE A 212 5.01 -33.07 15.44
CA PHE A 212 4.79 -31.83 16.15
C PHE A 212 4.33 -30.74 15.18
N PHE A 213 3.15 -30.17 15.42
CA PHE A 213 2.67 -28.93 14.79
C PHE A 213 1.45 -28.41 15.56
N ASP A 214 1.50 -27.18 16.05
CA ASP A 214 0.36 -26.53 16.72
C ASP A 214 -0.01 -25.24 15.99
N VAL A 215 -1.21 -25.21 15.41
CA VAL A 215 -1.76 -24.05 14.68
C VAL A 215 -1.84 -22.80 15.55
N ARG A 216 -1.98 -22.97 16.88
CA ARG A 216 -2.10 -21.88 17.84
C ARG A 216 -0.75 -21.33 18.29
N ASP A 217 0.31 -22.13 18.17
CA ASP A 217 1.66 -21.70 18.51
C ASP A 217 2.29 -20.93 17.33
N GLY A 218 3.20 -20.01 17.63
CA GLY A 218 3.87 -19.18 16.62
C GLY A 218 3.18 -17.87 16.26
N ALA A 219 3.59 -17.28 15.13
CA ALA A 219 3.13 -15.97 14.67
C ALA A 219 2.38 -16.09 13.34
N ASN A 220 1.25 -15.39 13.23
CA ASN A 220 0.45 -15.31 12.01
C ASN A 220 0.22 -13.84 11.64
N TRP A 221 1.08 -13.33 10.77
CA TRP A 221 1.04 -11.93 10.33
C TRP A 221 -0.12 -11.66 9.37
N ALA A 222 -0.60 -12.67 8.65
CA ALA A 222 -1.79 -12.53 7.79
C ALA A 222 -3.03 -12.22 8.63
N VAL A 223 -3.24 -12.94 9.75
CA VAL A 223 -4.33 -12.67 10.69
C VAL A 223 -4.20 -11.28 11.32
N GLN A 224 -2.98 -10.88 11.71
CA GLN A 224 -2.76 -9.54 12.29
C GLN A 224 -3.09 -8.42 11.29
N ARG A 225 -2.66 -8.54 10.03
CA ARG A 225 -3.00 -7.59 8.96
C ARG A 225 -4.50 -7.52 8.71
N GLU A 226 -5.18 -8.66 8.68
CA GLU A 226 -6.63 -8.70 8.49
C GLU A 226 -7.38 -8.05 9.64
N GLN A 227 -6.96 -8.29 10.89
CA GLN A 227 -7.51 -7.61 12.06
C GLN A 227 -7.30 -6.08 12.00
N GLN A 228 -6.13 -5.62 11.56
CA GLN A 228 -5.86 -4.19 11.36
C GLN A 228 -6.77 -3.60 10.27
N ARG A 229 -6.89 -4.26 9.11
CA ARG A 229 -7.76 -3.84 8.01
C ARG A 229 -9.21 -3.70 8.47
N VAL A 230 -9.74 -4.68 9.20
CA VAL A 230 -11.10 -4.66 9.74
C VAL A 230 -11.26 -3.52 10.76
N ARG A 231 -10.27 -3.28 11.62
CA ARG A 231 -10.31 -2.16 12.59
C ARG A 231 -10.31 -0.81 11.88
N GLU A 232 -9.45 -0.61 10.89
CA GLU A 232 -9.39 0.63 10.11
C GLU A 232 -10.69 0.87 9.33
N GLN A 233 -11.26 -0.17 8.72
CA GLN A 233 -12.57 -0.06 8.05
C GLN A 233 -13.66 0.37 9.03
N ARG A 234 -13.70 -0.21 10.22
CA ARG A 234 -14.63 0.19 11.28
C ARG A 234 -14.41 1.62 11.75
N GLN A 235 -13.16 2.05 11.92
CA GLN A 235 -12.85 3.44 12.27
C GLN A 235 -13.33 4.41 11.20
N ARG A 236 -13.15 4.09 9.91
CA ARG A 236 -13.68 4.90 8.82
C ARG A 236 -15.21 4.96 8.82
N GLN A 237 -15.88 3.82 9.02
CA GLN A 237 -17.33 3.78 9.13
C GLN A 237 -17.84 4.63 10.32
N GLN A 238 -17.17 4.55 11.47
CA GLN A 238 -17.50 5.36 12.63
C GLN A 238 -17.33 6.86 12.36
N GLU A 239 -16.23 7.26 11.70
CA GLU A 239 -15.98 8.66 11.39
C GLU A 239 -17.00 9.20 10.38
N LEU A 240 -17.33 8.43 9.35
CA LEU A 240 -18.39 8.76 8.41
C LEU A 240 -19.73 8.93 9.14
N ALA A 241 -20.11 7.99 10.00
CA ALA A 241 -21.35 8.11 10.77
C ALA A 241 -21.38 9.37 11.64
N ARG A 242 -20.28 9.73 12.32
CA ARG A 242 -20.18 10.98 13.11
C ARG A 242 -20.33 12.23 12.25
N VAL A 243 -19.71 12.25 11.07
CA VAL A 243 -19.88 13.36 10.12
C VAL A 243 -21.33 13.47 9.71
N HIS A 244 -21.95 12.36 9.30
CA HIS A 244 -23.35 12.33 8.85
C HIS A 244 -24.37 12.63 9.98
N THR A 245 -24.09 12.30 11.24
CA THR A 245 -24.89 12.79 12.39
C THR A 245 -24.86 14.32 12.47
N ARG A 246 -23.66 14.94 12.40
CA ARG A 246 -23.53 16.41 12.44
C ARG A 246 -24.20 17.08 11.25
N VAL A 247 -24.14 16.46 10.07
CA VAL A 247 -24.84 16.93 8.87
C VAL A 247 -26.36 16.94 9.09
N LEU A 248 -26.93 15.88 9.68
CA LEU A 248 -28.36 15.81 10.00
C LEU A 248 -28.77 16.86 11.04
N GLU A 249 -27.99 17.03 12.10
CA GLU A 249 -28.22 18.09 13.10
C GLU A 249 -28.21 19.48 12.46
N ARG A 250 -27.22 19.72 11.57
CA ARG A 250 -27.10 20.99 10.87
C ARG A 250 -28.23 21.20 9.87
N TYR A 251 -28.64 20.16 9.16
CA TYR A 251 -29.81 20.18 8.28
C TYR A 251 -31.07 20.59 9.06
N GLN A 252 -31.32 20.01 10.23
CA GLN A 252 -32.48 20.37 11.06
C GLN A 252 -32.42 21.84 11.48
N GLN A 253 -31.26 22.34 11.92
CA GLN A 253 -31.08 23.75 12.27
C GLN A 253 -31.35 24.68 11.09
N LEU A 254 -30.88 24.32 9.90
CA LEU A 254 -31.14 25.07 8.67
C LEU A 254 -32.65 25.07 8.38
N GLN A 255 -33.29 23.91 8.42
CA GLN A 255 -34.73 23.76 8.16
C GLN A 255 -35.58 24.59 9.13
N ASP A 256 -35.25 24.59 10.44
CA ASP A 256 -35.96 25.39 11.45
C ASP A 256 -35.78 26.90 11.20
N GLY A 257 -34.55 27.31 10.84
CA GLY A 257 -34.21 28.70 10.50
C GLY A 257 -34.82 29.20 9.18
N MET A 258 -35.25 28.30 8.29
CA MET A 258 -35.90 28.69 7.03
C MET A 258 -37.27 29.35 7.22
N SER A 259 -37.90 29.18 8.38
CA SER A 259 -39.20 29.80 8.69
C SER A 259 -39.17 31.34 8.58
N ASP A 260 -38.03 31.97 8.91
CA ASP A 260 -37.82 33.43 8.77
C ASP A 260 -37.75 33.90 7.31
N PHE A 261 -37.58 32.96 6.37
CA PHE A 261 -37.42 33.23 4.93
C PHE A 261 -38.63 32.78 4.10
N LYS A 262 -39.80 32.61 4.72
CA LYS A 262 -41.01 32.13 4.04
C LYS A 262 -41.29 32.91 2.73
N GLY A 263 -41.35 32.20 1.60
CA GLY A 263 -41.53 32.76 0.25
C GLY A 263 -40.25 33.24 -0.45
N ARG A 264 -39.07 33.09 0.18
CA ARG A 264 -37.74 33.40 -0.38
C ARG A 264 -36.71 32.35 0.03
N GLU A 265 -37.16 31.11 0.21
CA GLU A 265 -36.36 30.02 0.74
C GLU A 265 -35.14 29.72 -0.15
N THR A 266 -35.37 29.63 -1.46
CA THR A 266 -34.30 29.38 -2.45
C THR A 266 -33.25 30.49 -2.44
N GLU A 267 -33.66 31.75 -2.29
CA GLU A 267 -32.72 32.88 -2.21
C GLU A 267 -31.86 32.82 -0.95
N ALA A 268 -32.45 32.44 0.19
CA ALA A 268 -31.73 32.32 1.45
C ALA A 268 -30.73 31.14 1.40
N LEU A 269 -31.15 29.99 0.86
CA LEU A 269 -30.25 28.86 0.62
C LEU A 269 -29.11 29.22 -0.33
N ALA A 270 -29.39 29.99 -1.39
CA ALA A 270 -28.37 30.48 -2.31
C ALA A 270 -27.34 31.34 -1.58
N GLN A 271 -27.79 32.30 -0.76
CA GLN A 271 -26.90 33.13 0.04
C GLN A 271 -26.04 32.30 1.01
N MET A 272 -26.63 31.32 1.69
CA MET A 272 -25.89 30.42 2.59
C MET A 272 -24.85 29.58 1.84
N ALA A 273 -25.19 29.09 0.64
CA ALA A 273 -24.26 28.42 -0.26
C ALA A 273 -23.16 29.36 -0.80
N GLY A 274 -23.30 30.68 -0.61
CA GLY A 274 -22.36 31.70 -1.08
C GLY A 274 -22.65 32.21 -2.49
N ILE A 275 -23.83 31.91 -3.03
CA ILE A 275 -24.35 32.45 -4.28
C ILE A 275 -24.98 33.81 -3.98
N LYS A 276 -24.50 34.85 -4.66
CA LYS A 276 -25.06 36.19 -4.53
C LYS A 276 -26.44 36.24 -5.21
N VAL A 277 -27.44 36.76 -4.49
CA VAL A 277 -28.81 36.95 -5.03
C VAL A 277 -29.27 38.41 -4.97
N ARG A 278 -28.51 39.28 -4.30
CA ARG A 278 -28.68 40.75 -4.30
C ARG A 278 -27.44 41.44 -3.71
N PHE A 279 -27.30 42.73 -4.00
CA PHE A 279 -26.37 43.61 -3.28
C PHE A 279 -27.09 44.23 -2.07
N ALA A 280 -26.36 44.66 -1.04
CA ALA A 280 -26.97 45.22 0.16
C ALA A 280 -27.61 46.59 -0.12
N SER A 281 -27.11 47.33 -1.11
CA SER A 281 -27.73 48.58 -1.57
C SER A 281 -27.33 48.95 -3.01
N PRO A 282 -28.08 49.86 -3.66
CA PRO A 282 -27.66 50.47 -4.92
C PRO A 282 -26.31 51.20 -4.83
N LEU A 283 -25.98 51.80 -3.68
CA LEU A 283 -24.65 52.43 -3.49
C LEU A 283 -23.52 51.41 -3.54
N GLU A 284 -23.73 50.22 -2.97
CA GLU A 284 -22.74 49.15 -3.00
C GLU A 284 -22.49 48.68 -4.44
N GLN A 285 -23.53 48.66 -5.29
CA GLN A 285 -23.38 48.37 -6.71
C GLN A 285 -22.59 49.43 -7.48
N GLN A 286 -22.56 50.68 -6.99
CA GLN A 286 -21.76 51.75 -7.59
C GLN A 286 -20.31 51.76 -7.08
N ASN A 287 -19.99 50.97 -6.06
CA ASN A 287 -18.64 50.92 -5.51
C ASN A 287 -17.70 50.15 -6.45
N PRO A 288 -16.67 50.79 -7.04
CA PRO A 288 -15.70 50.14 -7.93
C PRO A 288 -15.00 48.93 -7.31
N ALA A 289 -14.87 48.88 -5.97
CA ALA A 289 -14.26 47.76 -5.26
C ALA A 289 -15.04 46.44 -5.44
N THR A 290 -16.36 46.51 -5.66
CA THR A 290 -17.21 45.32 -5.85
C THR A 290 -17.04 44.65 -7.22
N SER A 291 -16.36 45.32 -8.13
CA SER A 291 -16.01 44.81 -9.46
C SER A 291 -14.72 43.98 -9.47
N ALA A 292 -13.95 44.01 -8.38
CA ALA A 292 -12.65 43.34 -8.28
C ALA A 292 -12.75 41.82 -8.08
N SER A 293 -13.92 41.30 -7.67
CA SER A 293 -14.14 39.88 -7.42
C SER A 293 -15.18 39.29 -8.36
N VAL A 294 -14.89 38.10 -8.85
CA VAL A 294 -15.85 37.23 -9.53
C VAL A 294 -16.45 36.31 -8.47
N VAL A 295 -17.77 36.27 -8.40
CA VAL A 295 -18.51 35.44 -7.43
C VAL A 295 -19.67 34.73 -8.13
N PRO A 296 -20.09 33.54 -7.66
CA PRO A 296 -21.30 32.92 -8.17
C PRO A 296 -22.50 33.82 -7.84
N MET A 297 -23.34 34.09 -8.83
CA MET A 297 -24.56 34.89 -8.70
C MET A 297 -25.72 34.20 -9.41
N MET A 298 -26.89 34.31 -8.79
CA MET A 298 -28.15 33.90 -9.40
C MET A 298 -28.67 35.01 -10.31
N VAL A 299 -28.97 34.65 -11.55
CA VAL A 299 -29.40 35.58 -12.59
C VAL A 299 -30.59 34.98 -13.34
N HIS A 300 -31.60 35.79 -13.63
CA HIS A 300 -32.69 35.41 -14.52
C HIS A 300 -32.63 36.23 -15.79
N VAL A 301 -32.41 35.56 -16.91
CA VAL A 301 -32.30 36.16 -18.24
C VAL A 301 -33.68 36.13 -18.88
N THR A 302 -34.17 37.30 -19.27
CA THR A 302 -35.51 37.50 -19.86
C THR A 302 -35.47 37.79 -21.35
N GLY A 303 -34.29 37.94 -21.94
CA GLY A 303 -34.11 38.11 -23.38
C GLY A 303 -32.77 38.75 -23.73
N LYS A 304 -32.56 39.03 -25.01
CA LYS A 304 -31.35 39.70 -25.53
C LYS A 304 -31.73 41.03 -26.19
N LYS A 305 -30.98 42.10 -25.89
CA LYS A 305 -31.17 43.44 -26.46
C LYS A 305 -29.81 44.02 -26.88
N GLY A 306 -29.50 43.95 -28.17
CA GLY A 306 -28.20 44.35 -28.70
C GLY A 306 -27.09 43.48 -28.14
N ASP A 307 -26.06 44.10 -27.58
CA ASP A 307 -24.88 43.44 -27.00
C ASP A 307 -25.09 42.95 -25.56
N PHE A 308 -26.31 43.09 -25.01
CA PHE A 308 -26.62 42.76 -23.63
C PHE A 308 -27.76 41.75 -23.52
N TYR A 309 -27.72 40.92 -22.48
CA TYR A 309 -28.85 40.15 -22.02
C TYR A 309 -29.65 40.96 -20.99
N SER A 310 -30.96 41.05 -21.19
CA SER A 310 -31.88 41.64 -20.22
C SER A 310 -32.05 40.68 -19.05
N ILE A 311 -31.95 41.22 -17.84
CA ILE A 311 -32.19 40.46 -16.61
C ILE A 311 -33.20 41.20 -15.74
N ASP A 312 -34.00 40.45 -14.99
CA ASP A 312 -34.91 40.99 -13.97
C ASP A 312 -34.49 40.57 -12.53
N PHE A 313 -33.58 39.61 -12.40
CA PHE A 313 -32.98 39.15 -11.16
C PHE A 313 -31.44 39.11 -11.26
N PRO A 314 -30.66 39.58 -10.26
CA PRO A 314 -31.06 40.03 -8.90
C PRO A 314 -31.70 41.44 -8.85
N SER A 315 -31.71 42.13 -9.98
CA SER A 315 -32.42 43.40 -10.20
C SER A 315 -32.55 43.62 -11.70
N ASN A 316 -33.56 44.39 -12.11
CA ASN A 316 -33.72 44.83 -13.49
C ASN A 316 -32.44 45.48 -14.02
N GLY A 317 -31.83 44.89 -15.05
CA GLY A 317 -30.50 45.27 -15.47
C GLY A 317 -30.01 44.55 -16.72
N ARG A 318 -28.68 44.48 -16.83
CA ARG A 318 -27.96 43.91 -17.97
C ARG A 318 -26.99 42.83 -17.50
N LEU A 319 -26.94 41.74 -18.24
CA LEU A 319 -25.86 40.76 -18.17
C LEU A 319 -25.03 40.85 -19.46
N VAL A 320 -23.72 41.05 -19.29
CA VAL A 320 -22.73 41.04 -20.37
C VAL A 320 -22.03 39.69 -20.31
N ALA A 321 -22.02 38.96 -21.41
CA ALA A 321 -21.36 37.66 -21.51
C ALA A 321 -20.76 37.51 -22.90
N ASP A 322 -19.64 36.80 -22.99
CA ASP A 322 -19.05 36.43 -24.28
C ASP A 322 -19.77 35.17 -24.84
N GLU A 323 -20.33 34.34 -23.97
CA GLU A 323 -21.13 33.16 -24.29
C GLU A 323 -22.62 33.48 -24.51
N GLU A 324 -23.32 32.59 -25.22
CA GLU A 324 -24.76 32.74 -25.44
C GLU A 324 -25.58 32.21 -24.26
N TYR A 325 -26.46 33.06 -23.73
CA TYR A 325 -27.48 32.70 -22.74
C TYR A 325 -28.86 32.63 -23.41
N SER A 326 -29.63 31.56 -23.18
CA SER A 326 -31.05 31.54 -23.48
C SER A 326 -31.86 32.20 -22.34
N GLU A 327 -33.14 32.47 -22.57
CA GLU A 327 -34.04 32.87 -21.49
C GLU A 327 -34.10 31.77 -20.42
N GLY A 328 -34.07 32.16 -19.15
CA GLY A 328 -34.10 31.23 -18.02
C GLY A 328 -33.24 31.65 -16.82
N TRP A 329 -33.23 30.80 -15.81
CA TRP A 329 -32.48 30.98 -14.56
C TRP A 329 -31.08 30.39 -14.65
N TYR A 330 -30.10 31.05 -14.05
CA TYR A 330 -28.70 30.63 -14.04
C TYR A 330 -28.04 30.89 -12.69
N VAL A 331 -27.12 30.00 -12.30
CA VAL A 331 -26.06 30.30 -11.33
C VAL A 331 -24.77 30.42 -12.12
N THR A 332 -24.23 31.63 -12.22
CA THR A 332 -23.05 31.92 -13.06
C THR A 332 -22.05 32.79 -12.32
N GLN A 333 -20.77 32.69 -12.70
CA GLN A 333 -19.69 33.47 -12.11
C GLN A 333 -19.72 34.88 -12.71
N VAL A 334 -19.96 35.89 -11.89
CA VAL A 334 -20.08 37.28 -12.37
C VAL A 334 -19.22 38.25 -11.57
N ALA A 335 -18.77 39.32 -12.22
CA ALA A 335 -18.31 40.53 -11.56
C ALA A 335 -19.33 41.65 -11.72
N ASN A 336 -19.41 42.54 -10.72
CA ASN A 336 -20.18 43.76 -10.86
C ASN A 336 -19.51 44.69 -11.89
N ALA A 337 -20.22 45.05 -12.95
CA ALA A 337 -19.73 45.97 -13.97
C ALA A 337 -20.44 47.33 -13.95
N THR A 338 -21.48 47.48 -13.13
CA THR A 338 -22.30 48.71 -13.01
C THR A 338 -21.48 50.01 -12.93
N PRO A 339 -20.38 50.12 -12.16
CA PRO A 339 -19.62 51.38 -12.06
C PRO A 339 -18.92 51.82 -13.36
N TYR A 340 -18.77 50.91 -14.33
CA TYR A 340 -17.96 51.13 -15.54
C TYR A 340 -18.79 51.20 -16.82
N TYR A 341 -20.09 50.94 -16.74
CA TYR A 341 -20.97 50.97 -17.91
C TYR A 341 -21.75 52.30 -18.03
N PRO A 342 -22.06 52.74 -19.25
CA PRO A 342 -22.77 54.01 -19.47
C PRO A 342 -24.15 54.05 -18.80
N LEU A 343 -24.54 55.24 -18.36
CA LEU A 343 -25.88 55.54 -17.87
C LEU A 343 -26.91 55.38 -18.99
N ASP A 344 -28.11 54.93 -18.64
CA ASP A 344 -29.28 54.88 -19.51
C ASP A 344 -30.28 55.94 -19.03
N ASP A 345 -30.60 56.91 -19.88
CA ASP A 345 -31.45 58.06 -19.54
C ASP A 345 -31.04 58.76 -18.23
N GLY A 346 -29.73 58.95 -18.04
CA GLY A 346 -29.15 59.58 -16.85
C GLY A 346 -29.17 58.74 -15.58
N ARG A 347 -29.59 57.47 -15.64
CA ARG A 347 -29.61 56.54 -14.51
C ARG A 347 -28.63 55.39 -14.71
N ALA A 348 -28.00 54.98 -13.62
CA ALA A 348 -27.16 53.80 -13.67
C ALA A 348 -28.02 52.54 -13.71
N VAL A 349 -27.72 51.66 -14.66
CA VAL A 349 -28.42 50.38 -14.84
C VAL A 349 -27.55 49.28 -14.26
N PRO A 350 -28.03 48.47 -13.30
CA PRO A 350 -27.29 47.32 -12.79
C PRO A 350 -26.76 46.47 -13.93
N THR A 351 -25.44 46.32 -13.99
CA THR A 351 -24.76 45.61 -15.07
C THR A 351 -23.79 44.61 -14.47
N TYR A 352 -23.91 43.34 -14.86
CA TYR A 352 -23.04 42.26 -14.42
C TYR A 352 -22.32 41.67 -15.61
N ARG A 353 -21.03 41.36 -15.44
CA ARG A 353 -20.26 40.64 -16.46
C ARG A 353 -20.12 39.19 -16.03
N ALA A 354 -20.69 38.28 -16.80
CA ALA A 354 -20.48 36.85 -16.64
C ALA A 354 -19.08 36.47 -17.16
N TYR A 355 -18.47 35.52 -16.46
CA TYR A 355 -17.24 34.86 -16.83
C TYR A 355 -17.52 33.37 -16.82
N SER A 356 -17.57 32.73 -17.98
CA SER A 356 -17.82 31.29 -18.00
C SER A 356 -16.53 30.47 -18.00
N ALA A 357 -16.66 29.23 -17.53
CA ALA A 357 -15.67 28.16 -17.70
C ALA A 357 -16.19 27.06 -18.66
N GLY A 358 -17.19 27.38 -19.49
CA GLY A 358 -17.89 26.46 -20.40
C GLY A 358 -19.17 27.06 -20.98
N GLU A 359 -20.02 26.28 -21.63
CA GLU A 359 -21.34 26.78 -22.08
C GLU A 359 -22.26 27.04 -20.87
N PRO A 360 -23.00 28.17 -20.83
CA PRO A 360 -23.95 28.46 -19.77
C PRO A 360 -25.09 27.43 -19.73
N GLU A 361 -25.25 26.74 -18.60
CA GLU A 361 -26.34 25.78 -18.43
C GLU A 361 -27.47 26.40 -17.60
N ALA A 362 -28.65 26.52 -18.23
CA ALA A 362 -29.85 27.00 -17.56
C ALA A 362 -30.30 26.01 -16.46
N CYS A 363 -30.75 26.56 -15.35
CA CYS A 363 -31.35 25.81 -14.26
C CYS A 363 -32.68 25.20 -14.70
N LYS A 364 -33.00 24.02 -14.16
CA LYS A 364 -34.24 23.29 -14.51
C LYS A 364 -35.46 23.81 -13.76
N GLN A 365 -35.25 24.57 -12.68
CA GLN A 365 -36.30 25.12 -11.84
C GLN A 365 -36.11 26.61 -11.62
N ASP A 366 -37.22 27.29 -11.34
CA ASP A 366 -37.21 28.72 -10.99
C ASP A 366 -36.28 29.00 -9.82
N HIS A 367 -35.61 30.16 -9.87
CA HIS A 367 -34.59 30.56 -8.90
C HIS A 367 -33.45 29.53 -8.72
N CYS A 368 -33.22 28.67 -9.73
CA CYS A 368 -32.22 27.60 -9.64
C CYS A 368 -32.40 26.67 -8.43
N ALA A 369 -33.64 26.38 -8.04
CA ALA A 369 -33.94 25.49 -6.92
C ALA A 369 -33.35 24.07 -7.09
N ASP A 370 -33.07 23.64 -8.33
CA ASP A 370 -32.39 22.39 -8.65
C ASP A 370 -30.88 22.40 -8.37
N ARG A 371 -30.28 23.59 -8.22
CA ARG A 371 -28.85 23.78 -7.90
C ARG A 371 -28.62 24.36 -6.51
N VAL A 372 -29.67 24.90 -5.89
CA VAL A 372 -29.63 25.57 -4.60
C VAL A 372 -30.48 24.76 -3.62
N SER A 373 -29.84 23.80 -2.96
CA SER A 373 -30.47 22.92 -1.98
C SER A 373 -29.76 23.00 -0.63
N PHE A 374 -30.38 22.44 0.42
CA PHE A 374 -29.69 22.22 1.69
C PHE A 374 -28.39 21.42 1.51
N GLY A 375 -28.38 20.46 0.59
CA GLY A 375 -27.18 19.70 0.21
C GLY A 375 -26.05 20.61 -0.26
N ALA A 376 -26.32 21.59 -1.12
CA ALA A 376 -25.30 22.55 -1.57
C ALA A 376 -24.72 23.40 -0.42
N VAL A 377 -25.55 23.81 0.55
CA VAL A 377 -25.10 24.52 1.75
C VAL A 377 -24.24 23.61 2.63
N LEU A 378 -24.71 22.39 2.90
CA LEU A 378 -24.03 21.41 3.74
C LEU A 378 -22.71 20.94 3.11
N ALA A 379 -22.62 20.80 1.79
CA ALA A 379 -21.39 20.44 1.10
C ALA A 379 -20.25 21.44 1.36
N LYS A 380 -20.58 22.73 1.51
CA LYS A 380 -19.61 23.77 1.86
C LYS A 380 -19.14 23.68 3.31
N GLU A 381 -20.04 23.35 4.23
CA GLU A 381 -19.71 23.19 5.66
C GLU A 381 -19.01 21.83 5.94
N PHE A 382 -19.26 20.82 5.11
CA PHE A 382 -18.77 19.45 5.25
C PHE A 382 -18.14 18.93 3.93
N PRO A 383 -17.01 19.50 3.47
CA PRO A 383 -16.45 19.23 2.13
C PRO A 383 -16.02 17.78 1.87
N ASN A 384 -15.78 16.99 2.93
CA ASN A 384 -15.33 15.60 2.83
C ASN A 384 -16.45 14.57 3.11
N ALA A 385 -17.71 15.03 3.25
CA ALA A 385 -18.84 14.17 3.59
C ALA A 385 -19.51 13.52 2.37
N GLY A 386 -19.01 13.74 1.15
CA GLY A 386 -19.64 13.23 -0.07
C GLY A 386 -21.04 13.80 -0.30
N ILE A 387 -21.26 15.04 0.15
CA ILE A 387 -22.54 15.76 0.02
C ILE A 387 -22.44 16.67 -1.20
N ASP A 388 -23.53 16.74 -1.96
CA ASP A 388 -23.68 17.66 -3.07
C ASP A 388 -25.13 18.19 -3.14
N PHE A 389 -25.51 18.82 -4.26
CA PHE A 389 -26.84 19.36 -4.46
C PHE A 389 -27.95 18.29 -4.51
N SER A 390 -27.61 17.02 -4.80
CA SER A 390 -28.52 15.88 -4.86
C SER A 390 -28.73 15.17 -3.53
N TRP A 391 -27.97 15.56 -2.51
CA TRP A 391 -28.05 14.99 -1.18
C TRP A 391 -29.45 15.15 -0.56
N THR A 392 -29.88 14.12 0.17
CA THR A 392 -31.08 14.14 1.02
C THR A 392 -30.77 13.64 2.43
N PRO A 393 -31.59 13.96 3.44
CA PRO A 393 -31.39 13.48 4.81
C PRO A 393 -31.30 11.95 4.90
N GLU A 394 -32.04 11.22 4.06
CA GLU A 394 -32.04 9.76 4.02
C GLU A 394 -30.65 9.18 3.70
N VAL A 395 -29.89 9.85 2.83
CA VAL A 395 -28.51 9.46 2.49
C VAL A 395 -27.63 9.48 3.74
N SER A 396 -27.69 10.56 4.53
CA SER A 396 -26.93 10.64 5.78
C SER A 396 -27.44 9.67 6.84
N GLN A 397 -28.76 9.47 6.92
CA GLN A 397 -29.36 8.54 7.85
C GLN A 397 -28.92 7.09 7.57
N GLN A 398 -28.69 6.73 6.31
CA GLN A 398 -28.17 5.42 5.94
C GLN A 398 -26.78 5.16 6.55
N TYR A 399 -25.84 6.11 6.47
CA TYR A 399 -24.51 5.97 7.10
C TYR A 399 -24.59 5.77 8.62
N VAL A 400 -25.50 6.48 9.28
CA VAL A 400 -25.72 6.35 10.73
C VAL A 400 -26.33 4.98 11.06
N ASN A 401 -27.32 4.53 10.28
CA ASN A 401 -27.97 3.24 10.48
C ASN A 401 -27.01 2.07 10.22
N ASP A 402 -26.21 2.14 9.17
CA ASP A 402 -25.21 1.12 8.82
C ASP A 402 -24.18 0.96 9.94
N TRP A 403 -23.69 2.07 10.51
CA TRP A 403 -22.82 2.04 11.68
C TRP A 403 -23.51 1.46 12.92
N ASN A 404 -24.74 1.89 13.23
CA ASN A 404 -25.48 1.39 14.39
C ASN A 404 -25.70 -0.13 14.30
N ASN A 405 -26.13 -0.62 13.13
CA ASN A 405 -26.32 -2.05 12.87
C ASN A 405 -25.00 -2.82 12.98
N ALA A 406 -23.92 -2.31 12.39
CA ALA A 406 -22.60 -2.94 12.47
C ALA A 406 -22.03 -2.96 13.89
N SER A 407 -22.32 -1.93 14.70
CA SER A 407 -21.88 -1.84 16.09
C SER A 407 -22.69 -2.75 17.02
N ALA A 408 -23.98 -2.96 16.75
CA ALA A 408 -24.87 -3.82 17.53
C ALA A 408 -24.57 -5.32 17.37
N MET A 409 -24.08 -5.75 16.21
CA MET A 409 -23.68 -7.15 15.95
C MET A 409 -22.42 -7.61 16.73
N VAL A 410 -21.81 -6.72 17.54
CA VAL A 410 -20.55 -6.95 18.26
C VAL A 410 -20.76 -7.00 19.78
N GLN A 411 -21.96 -6.67 20.27
CA GLN A 411 -22.38 -6.90 21.66
C GLN A 411 -22.99 -8.29 21.81
#